data_AF-A0A7W7SKW6-F1
#
_entry.id   AF-A0A7W7SKW6-F1
#
_cell.length_a   1.000
_cell.length_b   1.000
_cell.length_c   1.000
_cell.angle_alpha   90.00
_cell.angle_beta   90.00
_cell.angle_gamma   90.00
#
_symmetry.space_group_name_H-M   'P 1'
#
loop_
_entity.id
_entity.type
_entity.pdbx_description
1 polymer ?
#
loop_
_entity_poly.entity_id
_entity_poly.type
_entity_poly.pdbx_seq_one_letter_code
_entity_poly.pdbx_strand_id
1 'polypeptide(L)'
;MSGHRRTAGLLTVAAAIASVLLGAAPAAAADVFVDLIPSTVQAGRTVDIRASCRENNAPATVESPAFGSITVHPNAGFLEATARVPGNTAADGYRVRLSCPDGRSASTQLIVVAADHPKRGPATGFGGTAGLDAGNLLLAGGLGSTVLGVAVGLFALRRRSVRTRPVRGRAGG
;
A
#
# COMPACT_ATOMS: atom_id res chain seq x y z
N MET A 1 -2.65 -43.78 41.89
CA MET A 1 -1.68 -42.68 41.79
C MET A 1 -1.29 -42.56 40.32
N SER A 2 -1.46 -41.35 39.74
CA SER A 2 -0.80 -40.82 38.51
C SER A 2 -1.07 -41.58 37.19
N GLY A 3 -1.75 -41.10 36.15
CA GLY A 3 -2.04 -39.73 35.70
C GLY A 3 -1.15 -39.37 34.50
N HIS A 4 -1.38 -39.93 33.30
CA HIS A 4 -0.63 -39.57 32.08
C HIS A 4 -1.54 -38.99 31.00
N ARG A 5 -1.09 -37.84 30.52
CA ARG A 5 -1.85 -36.74 29.96
C ARG A 5 -2.02 -36.90 28.46
N ARG A 6 -3.16 -36.40 27.99
CA ARG A 6 -3.51 -36.17 26.58
C ARG A 6 -2.53 -35.15 25.98
N THR A 7 -1.82 -35.53 24.93
CA THR A 7 -1.17 -34.57 24.01
C THR A 7 -1.19 -35.16 22.60
N ALA A 8 -2.31 -34.96 21.91
CA ALA A 8 -2.42 -35.17 20.48
C ALA A 8 -3.18 -33.97 19.91
N GLY A 9 -2.55 -33.27 18.96
CA GLY A 9 -3.19 -32.17 18.24
C GLY A 9 -2.40 -30.87 18.34
N LEU A 10 -1.26 -30.79 17.64
CA LEU A 10 -0.61 -29.50 17.35
C LEU A 10 0.40 -29.58 16.21
N LEU A 11 0.23 -30.49 15.25
CA LEU A 11 1.25 -30.71 14.19
C LEU A 11 0.72 -30.64 12.75
N THR A 12 -0.45 -30.06 12.51
CA THR A 12 -1.03 -29.96 11.15
C THR A 12 -1.22 -28.56 10.60
N VAL A 13 -0.80 -27.50 11.30
CA VAL A 13 -1.00 -26.09 10.84
C VAL A 13 0.27 -25.47 10.21
N ALA A 14 1.45 -26.09 10.38
CA ALA A 14 2.71 -25.51 9.89
C ALA A 14 2.98 -25.67 8.38
N ALA A 15 2.22 -26.51 7.66
CA ALA A 15 2.53 -26.84 6.27
C ALA A 15 1.93 -25.89 5.21
N ALA A 16 0.99 -25.00 5.57
CA ALA A 16 0.26 -24.18 4.59
C ALA A 16 0.92 -22.82 4.28
N ILE A 17 1.92 -22.37 5.04
CA ILE A 17 2.53 -21.03 4.90
C ILE A 17 3.78 -21.05 4.01
N ALA A 18 4.37 -22.22 3.75
CA ALA A 18 5.60 -22.35 2.95
C ALA A 18 5.39 -22.11 1.44
N SER A 19 4.16 -22.23 0.94
CA SER A 19 3.87 -22.17 -0.51
C SER A 19 3.94 -20.75 -1.10
N VAL A 20 3.82 -19.70 -0.28
CA VAL A 20 3.77 -18.31 -0.77
C VAL A 20 5.17 -17.76 -1.10
N LEU A 21 6.23 -18.36 -0.56
CA LEU A 21 7.61 -17.87 -0.69
C LEU A 21 8.38 -18.45 -1.89
N LEU A 22 7.89 -19.51 -2.54
CA LEU A 22 8.59 -20.18 -3.65
C LEU A 22 8.21 -19.63 -5.05
N GLY A 23 7.39 -18.59 -5.14
CA GLY A 23 6.85 -18.09 -6.41
C GLY A 23 7.64 -16.94 -7.08
N ALA A 24 8.63 -16.35 -6.40
CA ALA A 24 9.46 -15.32 -7.02
C ALA A 24 10.52 -16.03 -7.89
N ALA A 25 10.23 -16.19 -9.18
CA ALA A 25 11.24 -16.56 -10.16
C ALA A 25 12.45 -15.63 -10.00
N PRO A 26 13.69 -16.14 -10.11
CA PRO A 26 14.85 -15.26 -10.08
C PRO A 26 14.67 -14.21 -11.18
N ALA A 27 14.77 -12.93 -10.82
CA ALA A 27 14.96 -11.87 -11.79
C ALA A 27 16.33 -12.13 -12.42
N ALA A 28 16.38 -12.99 -13.44
CA ALA A 28 17.57 -13.20 -14.22
C ALA A 28 17.90 -11.83 -14.81
N ALA A 29 18.99 -11.22 -14.34
CA ALA A 29 19.64 -10.15 -15.07
C ALA A 29 20.09 -10.76 -16.40
N ALA A 30 19.19 -10.77 -17.38
CA ALA A 30 19.48 -11.26 -18.69
C ALA A 30 20.54 -10.31 -19.26
N ASP A 31 21.64 -10.87 -19.76
CA ASP A 31 22.68 -10.06 -20.42
C ASP A 31 22.13 -9.28 -21.64
N VAL A 32 20.96 -9.69 -22.13
CA VAL A 32 20.19 -8.97 -23.15
C VAL A 32 18.84 -8.57 -22.56
N PHE A 33 18.58 -7.27 -22.46
CA PHE A 33 17.33 -6.73 -21.91
C PHE A 33 16.91 -5.43 -22.59
N VAL A 34 15.63 -5.08 -22.43
CA VAL A 34 15.06 -3.80 -22.85
C VAL A 34 14.09 -3.30 -21.80
N ASP A 35 14.38 -2.11 -21.27
CA ASP A 35 13.61 -1.40 -20.25
C ASP A 35 13.01 -0.13 -20.83
N LEU A 36 11.84 0.25 -20.29
CA LEU A 36 11.11 1.45 -20.66
C LEU A 36 10.85 2.30 -19.41
N ILE A 37 11.19 3.58 -19.50
CA ILE A 37 11.03 4.53 -18.41
C ILE A 37 10.21 5.71 -18.93
N PRO A 38 8.93 5.84 -18.55
CA PRO A 38 8.10 4.87 -17.81
C PRO A 38 7.60 3.70 -18.69
N SER A 39 7.18 2.60 -18.07
CA SER A 39 6.51 1.47 -18.75
C SER A 39 5.02 1.70 -19.02
N THR A 40 4.45 2.77 -18.47
CA THR A 40 3.07 3.22 -18.74
C THR A 40 3.10 4.69 -19.12
N VAL A 41 2.50 5.03 -20.26
CA VAL A 41 2.61 6.37 -20.86
C VAL A 41 1.29 6.79 -21.49
N GLN A 42 0.97 8.09 -21.43
CA GLN A 42 -0.15 8.63 -22.20
C GLN A 42 0.22 8.77 -23.67
N ALA A 43 -0.75 8.56 -24.56
CA ALA A 43 -0.59 8.88 -25.98
C ALA A 43 -0.08 10.33 -26.16
N GLY A 44 0.87 10.54 -27.07
CA GLY A 44 1.47 11.86 -27.33
C GLY A 44 2.69 12.22 -26.47
N ARG A 45 3.11 11.36 -25.53
CA ARG A 45 4.27 11.58 -24.66
C ARG A 45 5.51 10.79 -25.15
N THR A 46 6.63 10.99 -24.48
CA THR A 46 7.90 10.29 -24.75
C THR A 46 8.17 9.21 -23.71
N VAL A 47 8.89 8.19 -24.13
CA VAL A 47 9.44 7.14 -23.26
C VAL A 47 10.94 7.02 -23.50
N ASP A 48 11.68 6.87 -22.42
CA ASP A 48 13.11 6.58 -22.49
C ASP A 48 13.31 5.07 -22.54
N ILE A 49 14.18 4.64 -23.45
CA ILE A 49 14.48 3.24 -23.71
C ILE A 49 15.90 3.01 -23.26
N ARG A 50 16.09 2.04 -22.38
CA ARG A 50 17.40 1.54 -21.98
C ARG A 50 17.48 0.06 -22.30
N ALA A 51 18.44 -0.31 -23.13
CA ALA A 51 18.64 -1.68 -23.57
C ALA A 51 20.08 -2.12 -23.28
N SER A 52 20.26 -3.43 -23.24
CA SER A 52 21.59 -4.05 -23.26
C SER A 52 21.55 -5.22 -24.22
N CYS A 53 22.59 -5.34 -25.03
CA CYS A 53 22.98 -6.55 -25.74
C CYS A 53 24.19 -7.16 -25.00
N ARG A 54 24.75 -8.28 -25.50
CA ARG A 54 26.00 -8.82 -24.94
C ARG A 54 27.16 -7.83 -25.03
N GLU A 55 27.22 -7.14 -26.17
CA GLU A 55 28.16 -6.07 -26.42
C GLU A 55 27.36 -4.81 -26.73
N ASN A 56 27.59 -3.75 -25.96
CA ASN A 56 26.89 -2.47 -26.09
C ASN A 56 27.70 -1.45 -26.91
N ASN A 57 28.58 -1.94 -27.79
CA ASN A 57 29.50 -1.10 -28.58
C ASN A 57 28.95 -0.78 -29.98
N ALA A 58 27.84 -1.42 -30.37
CA ALA A 58 27.21 -1.24 -31.66
C ALA A 58 25.74 -0.83 -31.49
N PRO A 59 25.18 -0.03 -32.42
CA PRO A 59 23.76 0.31 -32.41
C PRO A 59 22.88 -0.95 -32.55
N ALA A 60 21.70 -0.91 -31.95
CA ALA A 60 20.69 -1.96 -32.07
C ALA A 60 19.33 -1.35 -32.43
N THR A 61 18.36 -2.20 -32.79
CA THR A 61 17.04 -1.75 -33.23
C THR A 61 15.97 -2.12 -32.21
N VAL A 62 15.14 -1.15 -31.85
CA VAL A 62 13.97 -1.35 -30.99
C VAL A 62 12.71 -1.06 -31.79
N GLU A 63 11.78 -2.00 -31.81
CA GLU A 63 10.55 -1.92 -32.59
C GLU A 63 9.31 -2.14 -31.72
N SER A 64 8.28 -1.32 -31.96
CA SER A 64 6.96 -1.48 -31.37
C SER A 64 5.87 -0.88 -32.24
N PRO A 65 4.66 -1.46 -32.29
CA PRO A 65 3.52 -0.81 -32.97
C PRO A 65 3.11 0.53 -32.32
N ALA A 66 3.53 0.81 -31.08
CA ALA A 66 3.23 2.08 -30.41
C ALA A 66 4.01 3.30 -30.96
N PHE A 67 5.25 3.10 -31.41
CA PHE A 67 6.16 4.19 -31.80
C PHE A 67 6.97 3.90 -33.09
N GLY A 68 6.80 2.72 -33.69
CA GLY A 68 7.54 2.27 -34.86
C GLY A 68 8.88 1.62 -34.52
N SER A 69 9.83 1.71 -35.44
CA SER A 69 11.19 1.18 -35.32
C SER A 69 12.18 2.32 -35.14
N ILE A 70 13.05 2.21 -34.14
CA ILE A 70 14.07 3.21 -33.81
C ILE A 70 15.42 2.53 -33.54
N THR A 71 16.50 3.29 -33.70
CA THR A 71 17.86 2.83 -33.40
C THR A 71 18.29 3.32 -32.02
N VAL A 72 18.70 2.40 -31.15
CA VAL A 72 19.33 2.69 -29.86
C VAL A 72 20.85 2.74 -30.01
N HIS A 73 21.50 3.68 -29.31
CA HIS A 73 22.93 3.95 -29.46
C HIS A 73 23.69 3.71 -28.15
N PRO A 74 24.96 3.30 -28.22
CA PRO A 74 25.82 3.18 -27.04
C PRO A 74 25.88 4.45 -26.21
N ASN A 75 25.53 4.35 -24.93
CA ASN A 75 25.67 5.40 -23.93
C ASN A 75 26.03 4.79 -22.57
N ALA A 76 27.17 5.19 -22.00
CA ALA A 76 27.60 4.84 -20.64
C ALA A 76 27.50 3.32 -20.28
N GLY A 77 27.78 2.44 -21.24
CA GLY A 77 27.76 0.99 -21.04
C GLY A 77 26.41 0.31 -21.34
N PHE A 78 25.40 1.06 -21.76
CA PHE A 78 24.09 0.57 -22.22
C PHE A 78 23.78 1.11 -23.62
N LEU A 79 22.63 0.72 -24.16
CA LEU A 79 22.06 1.25 -25.39
C LEU A 79 20.86 2.13 -25.02
N GLU A 80 20.86 3.38 -25.43
CA GLU A 80 19.81 4.35 -25.06
C GLU A 80 19.18 5.02 -26.29
N ALA A 81 17.89 5.32 -26.18
CA ALA A 81 17.16 6.21 -27.08
C ALA A 81 15.91 6.76 -26.40
N THR A 82 15.31 7.79 -26.99
CA THR A 82 14.00 8.30 -26.59
C THR A 82 13.02 8.10 -27.75
N ALA A 83 11.85 7.53 -27.47
CA ALA A 83 10.79 7.32 -28.45
C ALA A 83 9.60 8.22 -28.14
N ARG A 84 8.96 8.77 -29.19
CA ARG A 84 7.70 9.50 -29.08
C ARG A 84 6.54 8.55 -29.40
N VAL A 85 5.60 8.40 -28.47
CA VAL A 85 4.32 7.73 -28.75
C VAL A 85 3.40 8.76 -29.42
N PRO A 86 2.89 8.51 -30.64
CA PRO A 86 1.93 9.40 -31.30
C PRO A 86 0.68 9.67 -30.45
N GLY A 87 0.07 10.85 -30.65
CA GLY A 87 -1.12 11.26 -29.89
C GLY A 87 -2.39 10.49 -30.27
N ASN A 88 -2.38 9.80 -31.41
CA ASN A 88 -3.47 9.00 -31.93
C ASN A 88 -3.28 7.49 -31.68
N THR A 89 -2.26 7.09 -30.91
CA THR A 89 -2.05 5.70 -30.51
C THR A 89 -3.19 5.27 -29.56
N ALA A 90 -3.79 4.11 -29.83
CA ALA A 90 -4.87 3.57 -29.02
C ALA A 90 -4.37 3.20 -27.60
N ALA A 91 -5.27 3.20 -26.63
CA ALA A 91 -4.95 2.74 -25.29
C ALA A 91 -4.90 1.19 -25.28
N ASP A 92 -3.70 0.62 -25.22
CA ASP A 92 -3.46 -0.82 -25.24
C ASP A 92 -2.07 -1.19 -24.70
N GLY A 93 -1.81 -2.49 -24.53
CA GLY A 93 -0.49 -3.06 -24.25
C GLY A 93 0.28 -3.36 -25.53
N TYR A 94 1.35 -2.61 -25.77
CA TYR A 94 2.20 -2.78 -26.94
C TYR A 94 3.47 -3.55 -26.60
N ARG A 95 3.75 -4.60 -27.37
CA ARG A 95 5.03 -5.30 -27.26
C ARG A 95 6.14 -4.44 -27.84
N VAL A 96 7.24 -4.33 -27.10
CA VAL A 96 8.47 -3.69 -27.53
C VAL A 96 9.52 -4.76 -27.68
N ARG A 97 10.17 -4.83 -28.84
CA ARG A 97 11.18 -5.83 -29.17
C ARG A 97 12.52 -5.17 -29.46
N LEU A 98 13.55 -5.59 -28.74
CA LEU A 98 14.94 -5.28 -29.04
C LEU A 98 15.50 -6.35 -29.98
N SER A 99 16.18 -5.92 -31.03
CA SER A 99 16.94 -6.76 -31.96
C SER A 99 18.41 -6.35 -31.91
N CYS A 100 19.26 -7.23 -31.39
CA CYS A 100 20.69 -7.01 -31.29
C CYS A 100 21.40 -7.42 -32.60
N PRO A 101 22.58 -6.84 -32.90
CA PRO A 101 23.35 -7.17 -34.10
C PRO A 101 23.81 -8.64 -34.18
N ASP A 102 23.92 -9.30 -33.02
CA ASP A 102 24.32 -10.70 -32.88
C ASP A 102 23.14 -11.69 -33.03
N GLY A 103 21.96 -11.20 -33.43
CA GLY A 103 20.76 -12.01 -33.66
C GLY A 103 19.95 -12.32 -32.40
N ARG A 104 20.40 -11.89 -31.21
CA ARG A 104 19.62 -12.03 -29.97
C ARG A 104 18.52 -10.97 -29.90
N SER A 105 17.49 -11.29 -29.13
CA SER A 105 16.37 -10.38 -28.91
C SER A 105 15.86 -10.45 -27.48
N ALA A 106 15.37 -9.31 -27.00
CA ALA A 106 14.62 -9.20 -25.76
C ALA A 106 13.29 -8.50 -26.04
N SER A 107 12.31 -8.70 -25.17
CA SER A 107 11.02 -8.03 -25.31
C SER A 107 10.47 -7.59 -23.97
N THR A 108 9.81 -6.44 -23.98
CA THR A 108 9.08 -5.88 -22.84
C THR A 108 7.70 -5.37 -23.30
N GLN A 109 6.91 -4.86 -22.36
CA GLN A 109 5.58 -4.31 -22.64
C GLN A 109 5.54 -2.82 -22.29
N LEU A 110 5.00 -2.03 -23.22
CA LEU A 110 4.63 -0.64 -23.02
C LEU A 110 3.11 -0.55 -22.90
N ILE A 111 2.61 0.01 -21.80
CA ILE A 111 1.18 0.28 -21.66
C ILE A 111 0.91 1.71 -22.10
N VAL A 112 0.10 1.87 -23.14
CA VAL A 112 -0.38 3.19 -23.56
C VAL A 112 -1.76 3.40 -22.95
N VAL A 113 -1.93 4.52 -22.25
CA VAL A 113 -3.23 4.94 -21.72
C VAL A 113 -3.77 6.11 -22.52
N ALA A 114 -5.10 6.24 -22.54
CA ALA A 114 -5.75 7.38 -23.17
C ALA A 114 -5.23 8.69 -22.55
N ALA A 115 -5.09 9.73 -23.38
CA ALA A 115 -4.67 11.05 -22.94
C ALA A 115 -5.77 11.82 -22.17
N ASP A 116 -6.75 11.10 -21.61
CA ASP A 116 -7.83 11.70 -20.84
C ASP A 116 -7.27 12.32 -19.56
N HIS A 117 -7.50 13.62 -19.41
CA HIS A 117 -7.11 14.38 -18.23
C HIS A 117 -7.56 13.64 -16.97
N PRO A 118 -6.66 13.35 -16.01
CA PRO A 118 -7.04 12.76 -14.74
C PRO A 118 -8.16 13.62 -14.15
N LYS A 119 -9.37 13.08 -14.09
CA LYS A 119 -10.47 13.71 -13.37
C LYS A 119 -9.97 13.81 -11.93
N ARG A 120 -9.81 15.06 -11.49
CA ARG A 120 -9.54 15.53 -10.12
C ARG A 120 -9.80 14.42 -9.10
N GLY A 121 -8.75 13.99 -8.41
CA GLY A 121 -8.82 12.92 -7.41
C GLY A 121 -9.93 13.16 -6.39
N PRO A 122 -10.42 12.11 -5.71
CA PRO A 122 -11.54 12.23 -4.78
C PRO A 122 -11.27 13.39 -3.84
N ALA A 123 -12.15 14.39 -3.86
CA ALA A 123 -12.10 15.46 -2.88
C ALA A 123 -12.44 14.84 -1.52
N THR A 124 -11.47 14.20 -0.88
CA THR A 124 -11.53 13.80 0.52
C THR A 124 -11.38 15.06 1.37
N GLY A 125 -12.29 16.01 1.16
CA GLY A 125 -12.54 17.13 2.06
C GLY A 125 -13.23 16.58 3.29
N PHE A 126 -12.47 16.01 4.22
CA PHE A 126 -12.96 15.68 5.55
C PHE A 126 -12.94 16.94 6.41
N GLY A 127 -13.81 17.90 6.09
CA GLY A 127 -13.91 19.19 6.80
C GLY A 127 -15.32 19.55 7.26
N GLY A 128 -16.26 18.60 7.23
CA GLY A 128 -17.70 18.87 7.39
C GLY A 128 -18.36 18.39 8.69
N THR A 129 -17.66 17.72 9.60
CA THR A 129 -18.30 17.11 10.79
C THR A 129 -18.06 17.87 12.10
N ALA A 130 -17.69 19.15 12.04
CA ALA A 130 -17.92 20.07 13.17
C ALA A 130 -19.41 20.46 13.21
N GLY A 131 -20.29 19.46 13.23
CA GLY A 131 -21.69 19.64 13.55
C GLY A 131 -21.78 20.05 15.02
N LEU A 132 -22.49 21.14 15.26
CA LEU A 132 -22.78 21.76 16.55
C LEU A 132 -23.40 20.80 17.59
N ASP A 133 -23.73 19.56 17.20
CA ASP A 133 -24.38 18.54 18.03
C ASP A 133 -23.44 17.65 18.84
N ALA A 134 -22.19 17.41 18.39
CA ALA A 134 -21.24 16.60 19.17
C ALA A 134 -20.82 17.31 20.47
N GLY A 135 -20.77 18.65 20.45
CA GLY A 135 -20.47 19.47 21.61
C GLY A 135 -21.56 19.36 22.69
N ASN A 136 -22.83 19.42 22.31
CA ASN A 136 -23.95 19.32 23.26
C ASN A 136 -24.07 17.91 23.87
N LEU A 137 -23.78 16.86 23.11
CA LEU A 137 -23.85 15.48 23.61
C LEU A 137 -22.71 15.16 24.61
N LEU A 138 -21.51 15.68 24.36
CA LEU A 138 -20.39 15.61 25.31
C LEU A 138 -20.64 16.47 26.56
N LEU A 139 -21.24 17.66 26.41
CA LEU A 139 -21.58 18.52 27.53
C LEU A 139 -22.70 17.91 28.40
N ALA A 140 -23.77 17.40 27.78
CA ALA A 140 -24.88 16.76 28.47
C ALA A 140 -24.47 15.44 29.16
N GLY A 141 -23.64 14.62 28.49
CA GLY A 141 -23.11 13.38 29.06
C GLY A 141 -22.16 13.60 30.25
N GLY A 142 -21.28 14.61 30.15
CA GLY A 142 -20.33 14.95 31.23
C GLY A 142 -21.00 15.51 32.48
N LEU A 143 -22.00 16.37 32.33
CA LEU A 143 -22.74 16.95 33.46
C LEU A 143 -23.59 15.91 34.20
N GLY A 144 -24.25 15.01 33.47
CA GLY A 144 -25.11 13.97 34.07
C GLY A 144 -24.35 13.03 35.01
N SER A 145 -23.15 12.60 34.61
CA SER A 145 -22.34 11.67 35.41
C SER A 145 -21.81 12.30 36.71
N THR A 146 -21.46 13.59 36.68
CA THR A 146 -20.95 14.31 37.86
C THR A 146 -22.03 14.47 38.94
N VAL A 147 -23.24 14.86 38.54
CA VAL A 147 -24.37 15.05 39.47
C VAL A 147 -24.74 13.74 40.15
N LEU A 148 -24.78 12.64 39.39
CA LEU A 148 -25.09 11.32 39.93
C LEU A 148 -24.04 10.86 40.94
N GLY A 149 -22.74 11.06 40.64
CA GLY A 149 -21.64 10.74 41.54
C GLY A 149 -21.70 11.52 42.86
N VAL A 150 -22.00 12.82 42.80
CA VAL A 150 -22.15 13.67 44.00
C VAL A 150 -23.34 13.25 44.84
N ALA A 151 -24.50 12.95 44.22
CA ALA A 151 -25.68 12.51 44.95
C ALA A 151 -25.44 11.18 45.69
N VAL A 152 -24.82 10.21 45.02
CA VAL A 152 -24.46 8.92 45.63
C VAL A 152 -23.44 9.10 46.76
N GLY A 153 -22.41 9.94 46.55
CA GLY A 153 -21.41 10.25 47.57
C GLY A 153 -22.02 10.89 48.83
N LEU A 154 -22.86 11.91 48.65
CA LEU A 154 -23.56 12.57 49.75
C LEU A 154 -24.53 11.62 50.47
N PHE A 155 -25.21 10.75 49.74
CA PHE A 155 -26.11 9.75 50.34
C PHE A 155 -25.34 8.70 51.15
N ALA A 156 -24.19 8.25 50.65
CA ALA A 156 -23.31 7.34 51.39
C ALA A 156 -22.76 7.98 52.67
N LEU A 157 -22.39 9.27 52.63
CA LEU A 157 -21.93 10.02 53.81
C LEU A 157 -23.06 10.22 54.84
N ARG A 158 -24.29 10.52 54.38
CA ARG A 158 -25.48 10.58 55.24
C ARG A 158 -25.79 9.26 55.96
N ARG A 159 -25.57 8.12 55.31
CA ARG A 159 -25.74 6.81 55.97
C ARG A 159 -24.65 6.53 57.01
N ARG A 160 -23.44 7.07 56.84
CA ARG A 160 -22.33 6.91 57.80
C ARG A 160 -22.48 7.82 59.02
N SER A 161 -23.03 9.02 58.87
CA SER A 161 -23.27 9.94 60.00
C SER A 161 -24.39 9.49 60.94
N VAL A 162 -25.33 8.64 60.48
CA VAL A 162 -26.33 8.00 61.36
C VAL A 162 -25.70 6.91 62.24
N ARG A 163 -24.49 6.42 61.92
CA ARG A 163 -23.80 5.36 62.67
C ARG A 163 -22.78 5.86 63.69
N THR A 164 -22.66 7.17 63.90
CA THR A 164 -21.81 7.77 64.94
C THR A 164 -22.64 8.61 65.90
N ARG A 165 -23.36 7.91 66.79
CA ARG A 165 -23.59 8.43 68.15
C ARG A 165 -22.70 7.64 69.12
N PRO A 166 -22.04 8.33 70.05
CA PRO A 166 -20.99 7.80 70.90
C PRO A 166 -21.51 6.69 71.83
N VAL A 167 -20.69 5.67 72.06
CA VAL A 167 -20.86 4.73 73.16
C VAL A 167 -20.77 5.53 74.45
N ARG A 168 -21.94 5.81 75.04
CA ARG A 168 -22.06 6.22 76.43
C ARG A 168 -21.72 4.99 77.28
N GLY A 169 -20.47 4.92 77.72
CA GLY A 169 -20.02 3.95 78.71
C GLY A 169 -20.85 4.04 79.98
N ARG A 170 -21.22 2.88 80.51
CA ARG A 170 -21.99 2.65 81.72
C ARG A 170 -21.11 1.86 82.71
N ALA A 171 -21.22 2.24 83.99
CA ALA A 171 -20.74 1.57 85.22
C ALA A 171 -19.24 1.68 85.55
N GLY A 172 -18.81 1.89 86.80
CA GLY A 172 -19.51 1.95 88.09
C GLY A 172 -18.50 2.18 89.24
N GLY A 173 -18.99 2.30 90.49
CA GLY A 173 -18.17 2.35 91.72
C GLY A 173 -18.18 3.69 92.41
#